data_AF-A0A833QUG6-F1
#
_entry.id   AF-A0A833QUG6-F1
#
_cell.length_a   1.000
_cell.length_b   1.000
_cell.length_c   1.000
_cell.angle_alpha   90.00
_cell.angle_beta   90.00
_cell.angle_gamma   90.00
#
_symmetry.space_group_name_H-M   'P 1'
#
loop_
_entity.id
_entity.type
_entity.pdbx_description
1 polymer ?
#
loop_
_entity_poly.entity_id
_entity_poly.type
_entity_poly.pdbx_seq_one_letter_code
_entity_poly.pdbx_strand_id
1 'polypeptide(L)'
;MRKVSWWSVGFRWQGEVALGRREKLRAKRAAESGGELDFKVRTPILCVQREEVQLGLEMMEVGSGSGAGGRWLDTMRITCLLDDDYSVAMYGGHVTLAPANPHDPRQHWLLHQAIKLKDRDAQPAFSLVNRATKRAMQSPGAKGFPMPLVAYDPVSPDKSVLWTLSKDARHGYRQVRWLGDTNLLLTTIHDTLCDGTNLLLWPHNNRSNNQYWKIEPYDADILDDLKACYLAVPRPTVPNRIFKIFCHSKPDYNLTADKDTDAVMLARADSQNEYQKWIKDDRYGRHVKDQDGYASFALVNKATGKAIKRGLGTGHIVRQGVFNPYYLDESLLWRESSGSGFREIRVHNDVSVLLHAHHADSTYFANWALVGLSKRNGTGNQRWKVHEIN
;
A
#
# COMPACT_ATOMS: atom_id res chain seq x y z
N MET A 1 17.44 -6.69 -35.85
CA MET A 1 17.26 -5.28 -36.25
C MET A 1 15.80 -5.03 -36.57
N ARG A 2 15.14 -4.15 -35.81
CA ARG A 2 13.89 -3.49 -36.22
C ARG A 2 14.06 -2.01 -35.86
N LYS A 3 13.97 -1.16 -36.89
CA LYS A 3 14.02 0.30 -36.77
C LYS A 3 12.66 0.80 -36.28
N VAL A 4 12.66 1.73 -35.33
CA VAL A 4 11.51 2.61 -35.06
C VAL A 4 12.05 4.03 -35.00
N SER A 5 11.63 4.85 -35.95
CA SER A 5 11.93 6.29 -36.04
C SER A 5 10.95 7.08 -35.17
N TRP A 6 11.45 8.00 -34.36
CA TRP A 6 10.63 8.99 -33.64
C TRP A 6 10.91 10.39 -34.18
N TRP A 7 9.83 11.07 -34.56
CA TRP A 7 9.82 12.50 -34.87
C TRP A 7 9.81 13.30 -33.56
N SER A 8 10.52 14.41 -33.58
CA SER A 8 10.76 15.33 -32.48
C SER A 8 9.65 16.38 -32.34
N VAL A 9 9.06 16.53 -31.15
CA VAL A 9 8.61 17.84 -30.62
C VAL A 9 8.64 17.83 -29.08
N GLY A 10 9.56 18.65 -28.54
CA GLY A 10 9.63 19.27 -27.22
C GLY A 10 8.93 18.65 -26.00
N PHE A 11 9.70 17.95 -25.16
CA PHE A 11 9.44 17.90 -23.72
C PHE A 11 10.57 18.60 -22.95
N ARG A 12 10.18 19.53 -22.10
CA ARG A 12 11.03 20.31 -21.19
C ARG A 12 11.46 19.40 -20.04
N TRP A 13 12.77 19.23 -19.85
CA TRP A 13 13.34 18.50 -18.71
C TRP A 13 13.08 19.26 -17.39
N GLN A 14 12.44 18.62 -16.42
CA GLN A 14 12.59 18.95 -15.00
C GLN A 14 12.87 17.66 -14.23
N GLY A 15 14.15 17.45 -13.93
CA GLY A 15 14.66 16.31 -13.18
C GLY A 15 16.19 16.36 -13.20
N GLU A 16 16.80 17.07 -12.27
CA GLU A 16 18.26 17.06 -12.12
C GLU A 16 18.71 15.70 -11.57
N VAL A 17 19.18 14.82 -12.45
CA VAL A 17 20.07 13.73 -12.03
C VAL A 17 21.44 14.35 -11.78
N ALA A 18 21.98 14.17 -10.57
CA ALA A 18 23.25 14.74 -10.16
C ALA A 18 24.43 14.10 -10.93
N LEU A 19 24.71 14.60 -12.14
CA LEU A 19 25.90 14.22 -12.91
C LEU A 19 27.17 14.78 -12.27
N GLY A 20 28.23 13.97 -12.23
CA GLY A 20 29.55 14.40 -11.78
C GLY A 20 30.15 15.48 -12.68
N ARG A 21 31.07 16.29 -12.14
CA ARG A 21 31.65 17.46 -12.83
C ARG A 21 32.30 17.13 -14.18
N ARG A 22 32.84 15.91 -14.34
CA ARG A 22 33.41 15.40 -15.59
C ARG A 22 32.36 15.02 -16.64
N GLU A 23 31.22 14.48 -16.22
CA GLU A 23 30.14 14.07 -17.12
C GLU A 23 29.37 15.28 -17.64
N LYS A 24 29.17 16.29 -16.80
CA LYS A 24 28.64 17.60 -17.20
C LYS A 24 29.50 18.27 -18.27
N LEU A 25 30.83 18.16 -18.17
CA LEU A 25 31.75 18.72 -19.18
C LEU A 25 31.72 17.95 -20.51
N ARG A 26 31.51 16.63 -20.48
CA ARG A 26 31.39 15.79 -21.69
C ARG A 26 30.05 16.00 -22.40
N ALA A 27 28.95 16.06 -21.66
CA ALA A 27 27.63 16.35 -22.20
C ALA A 27 27.57 17.73 -22.89
N LYS A 28 28.24 18.73 -22.29
CA LYS A 28 28.35 20.07 -22.88
C LYS A 28 29.10 20.06 -24.22
N ARG A 29 30.22 19.35 -24.32
CA ARG A 29 31.00 19.27 -25.57
C ARG A 29 30.29 18.50 -26.69
N ALA A 30 29.50 17.48 -26.36
CA ALA A 30 28.76 16.72 -27.37
C ALA A 30 27.52 17.45 -27.91
N ALA A 31 26.85 18.23 -27.05
CA ALA A 31 25.75 19.10 -27.45
C ALA A 31 26.22 20.23 -28.39
N GLU A 32 27.46 20.71 -28.21
CA GLU A 32 28.09 21.72 -29.07
C GLU A 32 28.58 21.15 -30.42
N SER A 33 28.76 19.82 -30.54
CA SER A 33 29.30 19.17 -31.75
C SER A 33 28.28 18.34 -32.54
N GLY A 34 27.00 18.34 -32.14
CA GLY A 34 25.93 17.58 -32.81
C GLY A 34 26.11 16.05 -32.78
N GLY A 35 26.90 15.53 -31.82
CA GLY A 35 27.21 14.10 -31.71
C GLY A 35 26.33 13.39 -30.67
N GLU A 36 25.93 12.16 -30.98
CA GLU A 36 25.19 11.28 -30.06
C GLU A 36 26.15 10.69 -29.01
N LEU A 37 25.81 10.81 -27.72
CA LEU A 37 26.62 10.30 -26.61
C LEU A 37 26.00 9.03 -26.03
N ASP A 38 26.70 7.92 -26.18
CA ASP A 38 26.31 6.65 -25.56
C ASP A 38 26.89 6.59 -24.13
N PHE A 39 26.03 6.76 -23.11
CA PHE A 39 26.46 6.64 -21.72
C PHE A 39 26.50 5.17 -21.30
N LYS A 40 27.71 4.60 -21.20
CA LYS A 40 27.92 3.39 -20.39
C LYS A 40 27.89 3.79 -18.91
N VAL A 41 26.69 3.80 -18.33
CA VAL A 41 26.52 3.92 -16.87
C VAL A 41 27.13 2.68 -16.22
N ARG A 42 28.31 2.83 -15.61
CA ARG A 42 28.89 1.85 -14.69
C ARG A 42 28.48 2.22 -13.26
N THR A 43 27.23 1.94 -12.92
CA THR A 43 26.82 1.67 -11.54
C THR A 43 26.17 0.29 -11.54
N PRO A 44 26.46 -0.58 -10.58
CA PRO A 44 25.80 -1.87 -10.49
C PRO A 44 24.36 -1.60 -10.03
N ILE A 45 23.46 -1.38 -10.98
CA ILE A 45 22.04 -1.65 -10.76
C ILE A 45 21.97 -3.16 -10.59
N LEU A 46 21.95 -3.65 -9.35
CA LEU A 46 21.60 -5.04 -9.09
C LEU A 46 20.07 -5.16 -9.26
N CYS A 47 19.61 -4.99 -10.50
CA CYS A 47 18.29 -5.41 -10.92
C CYS A 47 18.40 -6.92 -11.08
N VAL A 48 18.00 -7.65 -10.04
CA VAL A 48 18.03 -9.12 -10.10
C VAL A 48 16.98 -9.53 -11.12
N GLN A 49 17.42 -10.15 -12.22
CA GLN A 49 16.50 -10.78 -13.15
C GLN A 49 15.75 -11.89 -12.40
N ARG A 50 14.43 -11.91 -12.57
CA ARG A 50 13.52 -12.86 -11.94
C ARG A 50 13.82 -14.27 -12.47
N GLU A 51 14.66 -15.03 -11.78
CA GLU A 51 14.79 -16.47 -12.02
C GLU A 51 13.65 -17.20 -11.30
N GLU A 52 12.85 -17.94 -12.07
CA GLU A 52 11.81 -18.83 -11.52
C GLU A 52 12.48 -20.02 -10.84
N VAL A 53 12.63 -19.94 -9.51
CA VAL A 53 12.99 -21.10 -8.70
C VAL A 53 11.70 -21.86 -8.38
N GLN A 54 11.55 -23.05 -8.96
CA GLN A 54 10.43 -23.94 -8.70
C GLN A 54 10.64 -24.63 -7.35
N LEU A 55 10.01 -24.10 -6.30
CA LEU A 55 10.06 -24.66 -4.94
C LEU A 55 8.85 -25.59 -4.75
N GLY A 56 9.11 -26.84 -4.36
CA GLY A 56 8.07 -27.77 -3.91
C GLY A 56 7.38 -27.22 -2.66
N LEU A 57 6.07 -27.03 -2.74
CA LEU A 57 5.23 -26.57 -1.64
C LEU A 57 4.89 -27.76 -0.74
N GLU A 58 5.64 -27.97 0.34
CA GLU A 58 5.14 -28.75 1.48
C GLU A 58 4.41 -27.79 2.43
N MET A 59 3.11 -28.03 2.58
CA MET A 59 2.23 -27.29 3.47
C MET A 59 2.62 -27.60 4.92
N MET A 60 3.19 -26.63 5.62
CA MET A 60 3.16 -26.65 7.08
C MET A 60 1.71 -26.30 7.47
N GLU A 61 1.00 -27.23 8.10
CA GLU A 61 -0.19 -26.90 8.89
C GLU A 61 0.27 -26.06 10.09
N VAL A 62 0.23 -24.74 9.94
CA VAL A 62 0.46 -23.82 11.06
C VAL A 62 -0.88 -23.68 11.78
N GLY A 63 -1.16 -24.62 12.68
CA GLY A 63 -2.26 -24.46 13.61
C GLY A 63 -2.08 -23.16 14.40
N SER A 64 -3.15 -22.39 14.60
CA SER A 64 -3.22 -21.17 15.41
C SER A 64 -3.01 -21.41 16.93
N GLY A 65 -2.30 -22.48 17.30
CA GLY A 65 -2.13 -22.96 18.67
C GLY A 65 -0.97 -22.33 19.40
N SER A 66 -1.19 -22.01 20.68
CA SER A 66 -0.18 -21.61 21.67
C SER A 66 0.70 -22.80 22.11
N GLY A 67 1.32 -23.48 21.16
CA GLY A 67 2.36 -24.48 21.43
C GLY A 67 3.65 -23.85 21.96
N ALA A 68 4.58 -24.68 22.44
CA ALA A 68 5.83 -24.29 23.11
C ALA A 68 6.75 -23.30 22.34
N GLY A 69 6.46 -23.02 21.07
CA GLY A 69 7.13 -22.02 20.23
C GLY A 69 6.35 -20.71 20.05
N GLY A 70 5.52 -20.29 21.02
CA GLY A 70 4.81 -19.01 21.10
C GLY A 70 3.91 -18.60 19.92
N ARG A 71 3.52 -17.31 19.84
CA ARG A 71 2.41 -16.85 18.97
C ARG A 71 2.88 -16.62 17.54
N TRP A 72 2.26 -17.31 16.60
CA TRP A 72 2.41 -17.08 15.16
C TRP A 72 1.24 -16.29 14.61
N LEU A 73 1.52 -15.41 13.67
CA LEU A 73 0.51 -14.83 12.79
C LEU A 73 0.80 -15.27 11.37
N ASP A 74 -0.19 -15.91 10.76
CA ASP A 74 0.07 -16.92 9.73
C ASP A 74 0.26 -16.35 8.32
N THR A 75 -0.20 -15.13 8.04
CA THR A 75 0.10 -14.49 6.76
C THR A 75 -0.03 -12.98 6.84
N MET A 76 1.08 -12.29 6.66
CA MET A 76 1.20 -10.84 6.67
C MET A 76 1.78 -10.30 5.36
N ARG A 77 1.26 -9.15 4.94
CA ARG A 77 1.88 -8.25 3.96
C ARG A 77 2.77 -7.29 4.70
N ILE A 78 3.84 -6.86 4.05
CA ILE A 78 4.62 -5.71 4.48
C ILE A 78 4.61 -4.71 3.34
N THR A 79 4.21 -3.47 3.62
CA THR A 79 3.95 -2.44 2.61
C THR A 79 4.67 -1.15 2.97
N CYS A 80 5.27 -0.49 1.98
CA CYS A 80 6.00 0.77 2.18
C CYS A 80 5.06 1.98 2.08
N LEU A 81 5.30 3.02 2.88
CA LEU A 81 4.55 4.27 2.81
C LEU A 81 4.80 5.04 1.49
N LEU A 82 5.87 4.74 0.74
CA LEU A 82 6.12 5.38 -0.55
C LEU A 82 5.14 4.98 -1.64
N ASP A 83 4.71 3.72 -1.63
CA ASP A 83 3.79 3.15 -2.59
C ASP A 83 3.24 1.83 -2.04
N ASP A 84 1.92 1.77 -1.87
CA ASP A 84 1.22 0.61 -1.34
C ASP A 84 0.77 -0.39 -2.43
N ASP A 85 1.13 -0.14 -3.70
CA ASP A 85 1.04 -1.11 -4.79
C ASP A 85 2.17 -2.14 -4.78
N TYR A 86 3.19 -1.94 -3.94
CA TYR A 86 4.28 -2.90 -3.76
C TYR A 86 4.16 -3.66 -2.45
N SER A 87 4.67 -4.88 -2.44
CA SER A 87 4.79 -5.73 -1.26
C SER A 87 6.24 -6.13 -1.08
N VAL A 88 6.67 -6.25 0.17
CA VAL A 88 7.94 -6.92 0.47
C VAL A 88 7.85 -8.37 0.03
N ALA A 89 8.79 -8.78 -0.80
CA ALA A 89 8.88 -10.09 -1.40
C ALA A 89 10.28 -10.67 -1.21
N MET A 90 10.40 -11.96 -1.54
CA MET A 90 11.68 -12.63 -1.65
C MET A 90 11.93 -12.99 -3.11
N TYR A 91 13.07 -12.56 -3.65
CA TYR A 91 13.53 -12.89 -5.00
C TYR A 91 15.06 -12.98 -5.01
N GLY A 92 15.61 -13.97 -5.71
CA GLY A 92 17.08 -14.14 -5.84
C GLY A 92 17.81 -14.28 -4.50
N GLY A 93 17.16 -14.84 -3.48
CA GLY A 93 17.75 -15.02 -2.14
C GLY A 93 17.80 -13.76 -1.26
N HIS A 94 17.28 -12.64 -1.74
CA HIS A 94 17.25 -11.36 -1.02
C HIS A 94 15.81 -10.87 -0.82
N VAL A 95 15.66 -9.95 0.13
CA VAL A 95 14.40 -9.25 0.37
C VAL A 95 14.31 -8.03 -0.54
N THR A 96 13.25 -7.98 -1.34
CA THR A 96 12.98 -6.92 -2.32
C THR A 96 11.54 -6.41 -2.21
N LEU A 97 11.16 -5.45 -3.05
CA LEU A 97 9.78 -5.10 -3.34
C LEU A 97 9.37 -5.65 -4.69
N ALA A 98 8.12 -6.11 -4.79
CA ALA A 98 7.48 -6.50 -6.04
C ALA A 98 6.04 -5.97 -6.09
N PRO A 99 5.43 -5.78 -7.28
CA PRO A 99 4.03 -5.42 -7.40
C PRO A 99 3.14 -6.39 -6.63
N ALA A 100 2.15 -5.85 -5.91
CA ALA A 100 1.30 -6.61 -5.02
C ALA A 100 0.57 -7.74 -5.74
N ASN A 101 0.75 -8.96 -5.25
CA ASN A 101 0.01 -10.12 -5.70
C ASN A 101 -0.30 -11.00 -4.47
N PRO A 102 -1.56 -11.04 -4.01
CA PRO A 102 -1.96 -11.85 -2.86
C PRO A 102 -1.87 -13.36 -3.13
N HIS A 103 -1.77 -13.79 -4.38
CA HIS A 103 -1.56 -15.20 -4.73
C HIS A 103 -0.07 -15.60 -4.80
N ASP A 104 0.86 -14.65 -4.63
CA ASP A 104 2.29 -14.94 -4.63
C ASP A 104 2.77 -15.24 -3.20
N PRO A 105 3.03 -16.51 -2.82
CA PRO A 105 3.46 -16.87 -1.47
C PRO A 105 4.82 -16.29 -1.10
N ARG A 106 5.59 -15.75 -2.07
CA ARG A 106 6.85 -15.04 -1.79
C ARG A 106 6.61 -13.65 -1.20
N GLN A 107 5.41 -13.10 -1.32
CA GLN A 107 5.01 -11.83 -0.71
C GLN A 107 4.38 -12.00 0.68
N HIS A 108 4.25 -13.25 1.14
CA HIS A 108 3.60 -13.61 2.39
C HIS A 108 4.63 -13.82 3.48
N TRP A 109 4.42 -13.20 4.64
CA TRP A 109 5.34 -13.26 5.78
C TRP A 109 4.61 -13.77 7.02
N LEU A 110 5.17 -14.79 7.67
CA LEU A 110 4.76 -15.22 9.00
C LEU A 110 5.40 -14.28 10.01
N LEU A 111 4.60 -13.75 10.92
CA LEU A 111 5.10 -12.95 12.03
C LEU A 111 5.16 -13.83 13.28
N HIS A 112 6.35 -14.03 13.80
CA HIS A 112 6.58 -14.87 14.97
C HIS A 112 6.88 -14.02 16.22
N GLN A 113 6.03 -14.14 17.24
CA GLN A 113 5.99 -13.34 18.48
C GLN A 113 6.26 -14.15 19.77
N ALA A 114 6.95 -15.29 19.70
CA ALA A 114 7.32 -16.05 20.91
C ALA A 114 8.47 -15.43 21.72
N ILE A 115 9.17 -14.46 21.14
CA ILE A 115 10.39 -13.93 21.71
C ILE A 115 10.03 -12.94 22.84
N LYS A 116 10.33 -13.31 24.09
CA LYS A 116 10.21 -12.42 25.26
C LYS A 116 11.34 -11.38 25.35
N LEU A 117 11.79 -10.85 24.21
CA LEU A 117 12.75 -9.77 24.14
C LEU A 117 12.05 -8.47 23.79
N LYS A 118 12.60 -7.38 24.29
CA LYS A 118 12.18 -6.03 23.96
C LYS A 118 13.41 -5.22 23.58
N ASP A 119 13.22 -4.20 22.77
CA ASP A 119 14.27 -3.22 22.55
C ASP A 119 14.36 -2.19 23.70
N ARG A 120 15.26 -1.21 23.53
CA ARG A 120 15.50 -0.10 24.47
C ARG A 120 14.26 0.77 24.73
N ASP A 121 13.29 0.77 23.81
CA ASP A 121 12.04 1.54 23.91
C ASP A 121 10.88 0.66 24.41
N ALA A 122 11.21 -0.49 24.99
CA ALA A 122 10.29 -1.52 25.49
C ALA A 122 9.33 -2.08 24.42
N GLN A 123 9.67 -1.99 23.13
CA GLN A 123 8.87 -2.57 22.06
C GLN A 123 9.19 -4.06 21.90
N PRO A 124 8.16 -4.93 21.78
CA PRO A 124 8.37 -6.37 21.69
C PRO A 124 9.08 -6.76 20.39
N ALA A 125 10.00 -7.71 20.50
CA ALA A 125 10.69 -8.30 19.37
C ALA A 125 9.84 -9.34 18.65
N PHE A 126 10.08 -9.50 17.35
CA PHE A 126 9.48 -10.52 16.50
C PHE A 126 10.44 -10.93 15.39
N SER A 127 10.13 -12.02 14.72
CA SER A 127 10.78 -12.42 13.46
C SER A 127 9.80 -12.38 12.30
N LEU A 128 10.31 -12.07 11.11
CA LEU A 128 9.57 -12.14 9.85
C LEU A 128 10.12 -13.32 9.04
N VAL A 129 9.28 -14.33 8.85
CA VAL A 129 9.64 -15.56 8.14
C VAL A 129 8.87 -15.61 6.84
N ASN A 130 9.55 -15.73 5.72
CA ASN A 130 8.88 -15.78 4.43
C ASN A 130 8.11 -17.11 4.28
N ARG A 131 6.84 -17.06 3.88
CA ARG A 131 5.94 -18.22 3.83
C ARG A 131 6.40 -19.26 2.81
N ALA A 132 6.86 -18.83 1.63
CA ALA A 132 7.31 -19.71 0.55
C ALA A 132 8.61 -20.44 0.88
N THR A 133 9.59 -19.74 1.47
CA THR A 133 10.93 -20.30 1.71
C THR A 133 11.15 -20.84 3.11
N LYS A 134 10.27 -20.50 4.05
CA LYS A 134 10.43 -20.79 5.49
C LYS A 134 11.72 -20.20 6.10
N ARG A 135 12.29 -19.18 5.44
CA ARG A 135 13.51 -18.50 5.88
C ARG A 135 13.19 -17.14 6.49
N ALA A 136 13.94 -16.75 7.51
CA ALA A 136 13.77 -15.48 8.20
C ALA A 136 14.55 -14.35 7.53
N MET A 137 13.96 -13.16 7.52
CA MET A 137 14.65 -11.92 7.15
C MET A 137 15.76 -11.63 8.17
N GLN A 138 17.00 -11.58 7.70
CA GLN A 138 18.17 -11.35 8.54
C GLN A 138 18.78 -9.98 8.30
N SER A 139 19.13 -9.29 9.37
CA SER A 139 19.97 -8.10 9.35
C SER A 139 21.38 -8.43 8.81
N PRO A 140 21.89 -7.69 7.81
CA PRO A 140 23.27 -7.83 7.35
C PRO A 140 24.30 -7.29 8.36
N GLY A 141 23.88 -6.82 9.54
CA GLY A 141 24.75 -6.29 10.60
C GLY A 141 25.37 -4.93 10.31
N ALA A 142 25.30 -4.45 9.07
CA ALA A 142 25.82 -3.16 8.64
C ALA A 142 24.86 -2.46 7.67
N LYS A 143 24.92 -1.12 7.61
CA LYS A 143 24.09 -0.32 6.71
C LYS A 143 24.48 -0.52 5.23
N GLY A 144 23.51 -0.38 4.34
CA GLY A 144 23.74 -0.33 2.89
C GLY A 144 23.88 -1.68 2.18
N PHE A 145 23.80 -2.80 2.90
CA PHE A 145 23.81 -4.14 2.31
C PHE A 145 22.39 -4.67 2.09
N PRO A 146 22.16 -5.45 1.01
CA PRO A 146 20.89 -6.14 0.80
C PRO A 146 20.58 -7.09 1.96
N MET A 147 19.30 -7.22 2.26
CA MET A 147 18.79 -8.10 3.31
C MET A 147 18.78 -9.57 2.86
N PRO A 148 19.60 -10.47 3.44
CA PRO A 148 19.52 -11.90 3.14
C PRO A 148 18.34 -12.57 3.87
N LEU A 149 17.98 -13.77 3.41
CA LEU A 149 17.16 -14.70 4.17
C LEU A 149 18.02 -15.86 4.71
N VAL A 150 17.71 -16.37 5.91
CA VAL A 150 18.44 -17.50 6.55
C VAL A 150 17.49 -18.54 7.13
N ALA A 151 18.00 -19.74 7.39
CA ALA A 151 17.22 -20.77 8.10
C ALA A 151 16.72 -20.21 9.45
N TYR A 152 15.49 -20.55 9.81
CA TYR A 152 14.85 -20.03 11.01
C TYR A 152 14.69 -21.09 12.09
N ASP A 153 15.26 -20.84 13.27
CA ASP A 153 14.98 -21.62 14.48
C ASP A 153 13.99 -20.83 15.36
N PRO A 154 12.74 -21.29 15.50
CA PRO A 154 11.74 -20.62 16.33
C PRO A 154 11.96 -20.82 17.84
N VAL A 155 12.75 -21.81 18.26
CA VAL A 155 13.02 -22.11 19.67
C VAL A 155 14.08 -21.15 20.21
N SER A 156 15.14 -20.94 19.44
CA SER A 156 16.26 -20.07 19.81
C SER A 156 16.69 -19.16 18.65
N PRO A 157 15.87 -18.16 18.29
CA PRO A 157 16.18 -17.29 17.15
C PRO A 157 17.40 -16.42 17.42
N ASP A 158 18.31 -16.36 16.45
CA ASP A 158 19.47 -15.49 16.49
C ASP A 158 19.08 -13.99 16.48
N LYS A 159 19.87 -13.14 17.15
CA LYS A 159 19.57 -11.69 17.24
C LYS A 159 19.53 -10.99 15.88
N SER A 160 20.21 -11.52 14.87
CA SER A 160 20.21 -10.97 13.51
C SER A 160 18.84 -11.08 12.81
N VAL A 161 17.95 -11.98 13.22
CA VAL A 161 16.60 -12.14 12.65
C VAL A 161 15.49 -11.55 13.52
N LEU A 162 15.87 -10.76 14.53
CA LEU A 162 14.96 -10.13 15.46
C LEU A 162 14.75 -8.65 15.13
N TRP A 163 13.48 -8.28 15.03
CA TRP A 163 13.00 -6.96 14.62
C TRP A 163 12.08 -6.38 15.69
N THR A 164 11.99 -5.06 15.77
CA THR A 164 10.96 -4.35 16.55
C THR A 164 10.25 -3.33 15.68
N LEU A 165 9.02 -2.97 16.07
CA LEU A 165 8.31 -1.84 15.48
C LEU A 165 8.56 -0.60 16.34
N SER A 166 8.67 0.58 15.72
CA SER A 166 8.54 1.84 16.47
C SER A 166 7.11 2.00 17.00
N LYS A 167 6.92 2.98 17.89
CA LYS A 167 5.58 3.53 18.12
C LYS A 167 4.98 4.03 16.80
N ASP A 168 3.65 4.09 16.75
CA ASP A 168 2.93 4.62 15.60
C ASP A 168 3.32 6.07 15.35
N ALA A 169 3.77 6.35 14.12
CA ALA A 169 4.28 7.67 13.76
C ALA A 169 3.54 8.28 12.55
N ARG A 170 2.92 7.46 11.70
CA ARG A 170 2.33 7.89 10.42
C ARG A 170 1.10 7.06 10.04
N HIS A 171 0.04 7.12 10.83
CA HIS A 171 -1.27 6.54 10.49
C HIS A 171 -1.21 5.03 10.24
N GLY A 172 -0.65 4.29 11.20
CA GLY A 172 -0.49 2.83 11.11
C GLY A 172 0.85 2.41 10.51
N TYR A 173 1.58 3.31 9.84
CA TYR A 173 2.93 3.04 9.37
C TYR A 173 3.97 3.28 10.47
N ARG A 174 4.86 2.31 10.62
CA ARG A 174 5.87 2.22 11.67
C ARG A 174 7.24 1.90 11.08
N GLN A 175 8.29 2.23 11.79
CA GLN A 175 9.63 1.84 11.40
C GLN A 175 9.89 0.40 11.87
N VAL A 176 10.40 -0.43 10.97
CA VAL A 176 10.89 -1.78 11.30
C VAL A 176 12.37 -1.66 11.62
N ARG A 177 12.75 -2.00 12.85
CA ARG A 177 14.07 -1.73 13.43
C ARG A 177 14.76 -3.02 13.77
N TRP A 178 16.05 -3.12 13.46
CA TRP A 178 16.80 -4.29 13.88
C TRP A 178 17.02 -4.28 15.40
N LEU A 179 16.79 -5.39 16.08
CA LEU A 179 16.97 -5.49 17.54
C LEU A 179 18.44 -5.33 17.96
N GLY A 180 19.40 -5.66 17.07
CA GLY A 180 20.83 -5.47 17.30
C GLY A 180 21.21 -4.01 17.52
N ASP A 181 20.66 -3.13 16.70
CA ASP A 181 20.81 -1.68 16.76
C ASP A 181 19.55 -0.99 16.22
N THR A 182 18.73 -0.46 17.13
CA THR A 182 17.46 0.19 16.78
C THR A 182 17.61 1.50 16.02
N ASN A 183 18.84 2.00 15.83
CA ASN A 183 19.08 3.15 14.96
C ASN A 183 19.13 2.75 13.48
N LEU A 184 19.22 1.44 13.18
CA LEU A 184 19.20 0.90 11.83
C LEU A 184 17.81 0.38 11.47
N LEU A 185 17.24 0.97 10.42
CA LEU A 185 15.87 0.77 9.99
C LEU A 185 15.83 -0.01 8.68
N LEU A 186 14.84 -0.89 8.53
CA LEU A 186 14.48 -1.44 7.22
C LEU A 186 14.12 -0.28 6.29
N THR A 187 14.78 -0.20 5.15
CA THR A 187 14.74 0.96 4.26
C THR A 187 14.78 0.50 2.81
N THR A 188 14.00 1.12 1.93
CA THR A 188 14.18 0.93 0.48
C THR A 188 15.41 1.70 0.02
N ILE A 189 16.16 1.13 -0.93
CA ILE A 189 17.39 1.76 -1.43
C ILE A 189 17.16 3.14 -2.08
N HIS A 190 15.97 3.38 -2.65
CA HIS A 190 15.58 4.62 -3.31
C HIS A 190 14.21 5.10 -2.85
N ASP A 191 13.92 6.37 -3.10
CA ASP A 191 12.62 7.01 -2.81
C ASP A 191 11.57 6.77 -3.92
N THR A 192 11.94 6.05 -4.97
CA THR A 192 11.04 5.57 -6.02
C THR A 192 11.07 4.06 -6.03
N LEU A 193 9.89 3.46 -5.97
CA LEU A 193 9.74 2.00 -5.95
C LEU A 193 9.56 1.47 -7.37
N CYS A 194 10.23 0.37 -7.65
CA CYS A 194 10.03 -0.45 -8.83
C CYS A 194 10.13 -1.95 -8.47
N ASP A 195 9.68 -2.82 -9.37
CA ASP A 195 9.83 -4.26 -9.20
C ASP A 195 11.32 -4.63 -9.04
N GLY A 196 11.63 -5.41 -8.01
CA GLY A 196 12.99 -5.78 -7.64
C GLY A 196 13.74 -4.75 -6.78
N THR A 197 13.09 -3.69 -6.29
CA THR A 197 13.76 -2.71 -5.40
C THR A 197 14.28 -3.40 -4.14
N ASN A 198 15.59 -3.41 -3.94
CA ASN A 198 16.21 -4.02 -2.76
C ASN A 198 15.89 -3.27 -1.47
N LEU A 199 15.75 -4.04 -0.38
CA LEU A 199 15.71 -3.50 0.97
C LEU A 199 17.09 -3.61 1.62
N LEU A 200 17.39 -2.64 2.48
CA LEU A 200 18.65 -2.55 3.21
C LEU A 200 18.41 -1.98 4.61
N LEU A 201 19.46 -1.98 5.43
CA LEU A 201 19.48 -1.22 6.68
C LEU A 201 20.05 0.18 6.47
N TRP A 202 19.37 1.19 7.02
CA TRP A 202 19.86 2.57 6.99
C TRP A 202 19.51 3.33 8.28
N PRO A 203 20.35 4.28 8.73
CA PRO A 203 20.00 5.20 9.79
C PRO A 203 18.71 5.98 9.50
N HIS A 204 18.05 6.45 10.55
CA HIS A 204 16.85 7.27 10.39
C HIS A 204 17.08 8.49 9.48
N ASN A 205 16.21 8.63 8.49
CA ASN A 205 16.12 9.76 7.58
C ASN A 205 14.71 10.36 7.69
N ASN A 206 14.63 11.63 8.04
CA ASN A 206 13.36 12.35 8.16
C ASN A 206 12.92 13.06 6.86
N ARG A 207 13.72 12.95 5.79
CA ARG A 207 13.44 13.58 4.49
C ARG A 207 12.66 12.70 3.52
N SER A 208 12.45 11.42 3.86
CA SER A 208 11.76 10.46 3.01
C SER A 208 10.81 9.57 3.83
N ASN A 209 9.84 8.98 3.12
CA ASN A 209 8.90 7.98 3.64
C ASN A 209 9.40 6.55 3.44
N ASN A 210 10.60 6.36 2.88
CA ASN A 210 11.19 5.05 2.51
C ASN A 210 11.54 4.10 3.66
N GLN A 211 11.26 4.49 4.90
CA GLN A 211 11.56 3.72 6.14
C GLN A 211 10.31 3.41 6.96
N TYR A 212 9.13 3.71 6.43
CA TYR A 212 7.86 3.52 7.11
C TYR A 212 7.07 2.40 6.46
N TRP A 213 6.66 1.46 7.28
CA TRP A 213 6.11 0.17 6.87
C TRP A 213 4.82 -0.11 7.58
N LYS A 214 3.89 -0.75 6.88
CA LYS A 214 2.70 -1.35 7.47
C LYS A 214 2.83 -2.87 7.39
N ILE A 215 2.54 -3.56 8.48
CA ILE A 215 2.49 -5.03 8.54
C ILE A 215 1.06 -5.43 8.87
N GLU A 216 0.39 -6.11 7.96
CA GLU A 216 -1.05 -6.37 8.03
C GLU A 216 -1.43 -7.72 7.44
N PRO A 217 -2.55 -8.35 7.84
CA PRO A 217 -2.98 -9.66 7.33
C PRO A 217 -3.10 -9.72 5.79
N TYR A 218 -2.68 -10.83 5.16
CA TYR A 218 -2.51 -10.91 3.69
C TYR A 218 -2.67 -12.31 3.06
N ASP A 219 -3.65 -13.10 3.49
CA ASP A 219 -3.96 -14.37 2.83
C ASP A 219 -5.26 -14.23 2.02
N ALA A 220 -5.29 -14.64 0.76
CA ALA A 220 -6.50 -14.63 -0.08
C ALA A 220 -7.65 -15.42 0.56
N ASP A 221 -7.37 -16.55 1.21
CA ASP A 221 -8.39 -17.34 1.93
C ASP A 221 -8.85 -16.59 3.18
N ILE A 222 -7.94 -15.92 3.90
CA ILE A 222 -8.31 -14.99 4.99
C ILE A 222 -9.08 -13.79 4.43
N LEU A 223 -8.81 -13.32 3.21
CA LEU A 223 -9.53 -12.20 2.59
C LEU A 223 -10.96 -12.61 2.25
N ASP A 224 -11.13 -13.82 1.70
CA ASP A 224 -12.44 -14.39 1.40
C ASP A 224 -13.21 -14.73 2.69
N ASP A 225 -12.53 -15.27 3.71
CA ASP A 225 -13.09 -15.51 5.04
C ASP A 225 -13.42 -14.19 5.75
N LEU A 226 -12.59 -13.16 5.68
CA LEU A 226 -12.86 -11.83 6.24
C LEU A 226 -14.02 -11.17 5.51
N LYS A 227 -14.12 -11.33 4.20
CA LYS A 227 -15.28 -10.91 3.41
C LYS A 227 -16.53 -11.65 3.86
N ALA A 228 -16.50 -12.97 3.95
CA ALA A 228 -17.61 -13.79 4.41
C ALA A 228 -18.02 -13.42 5.84
N CYS A 229 -17.05 -13.29 6.74
CA CYS A 229 -17.24 -12.81 8.11
C CYS A 229 -17.86 -11.42 8.12
N TYR A 230 -17.33 -10.45 7.36
CA TYR A 230 -17.88 -9.11 7.29
C TYR A 230 -19.34 -9.11 6.82
N LEU A 231 -19.64 -9.87 5.77
CA LEU A 231 -21.00 -10.00 5.23
C LEU A 231 -21.93 -10.74 6.20
N ALA A 232 -21.41 -11.64 7.03
CA ALA A 232 -22.15 -12.42 8.03
C ALA A 232 -22.29 -11.72 9.40
N VAL A 233 -21.39 -10.79 9.76
CA VAL A 233 -21.39 -10.12 11.07
C VAL A 233 -22.66 -9.25 11.19
N PRO A 234 -23.51 -9.51 12.21
CA PRO A 234 -24.65 -8.66 12.51
C PRO A 234 -24.16 -7.24 12.79
N ARG A 235 -24.61 -6.29 11.98
CA ARG A 235 -24.15 -4.90 12.07
C ARG A 235 -24.83 -4.25 13.28
N PRO A 236 -24.08 -3.78 14.29
CA PRO A 236 -24.64 -3.37 15.58
C PRO A 236 -25.53 -2.12 15.52
N THR A 237 -25.59 -1.42 14.38
CA THR A 237 -26.37 -0.18 14.23
C THR A 237 -27.15 -0.03 12.92
N VAL A 238 -26.90 -0.87 11.90
CA VAL A 238 -27.53 -0.65 10.58
C VAL A 238 -27.64 -1.97 9.79
N PRO A 239 -28.74 -2.72 9.89
CA PRO A 239 -28.96 -3.86 9.00
C PRO A 239 -29.13 -3.35 7.57
N ASN A 240 -28.26 -3.81 6.67
CA ASN A 240 -28.49 -3.86 5.23
C ASN A 240 -28.77 -2.56 4.45
N ARG A 241 -28.46 -1.36 4.99
CA ARG A 241 -28.55 -0.12 4.19
C ARG A 241 -27.49 -0.15 3.09
N ILE A 242 -27.96 -0.23 1.86
CA ILE A 242 -27.14 -0.19 0.66
C ILE A 242 -27.16 1.23 0.14
N PHE A 243 -26.03 1.72 -0.34
CA PHE A 243 -25.89 3.06 -0.86
C PHE A 243 -25.40 3.02 -2.31
N LYS A 244 -25.91 3.93 -3.13
CA LYS A 244 -25.24 4.39 -4.34
C LYS A 244 -24.49 5.66 -4.03
N ILE A 245 -23.36 5.84 -4.69
CA ILE A 245 -22.53 7.01 -4.50
C ILE A 245 -22.34 7.64 -5.87
N PHE A 246 -22.72 8.90 -6.03
CA PHE A 246 -22.59 9.61 -7.30
C PHE A 246 -22.14 11.04 -7.09
N CYS A 247 -21.44 11.56 -8.09
CA CYS A 247 -20.83 12.88 -8.08
C CYS A 247 -21.82 13.93 -8.63
N HIS A 248 -21.81 15.14 -8.08
CA HIS A 248 -22.71 16.23 -8.48
C HIS A 248 -22.57 16.58 -9.97
N SER A 249 -21.35 16.57 -10.52
CA SER A 249 -21.15 16.86 -11.94
C SER A 249 -21.62 15.75 -12.89
N LYS A 250 -21.85 14.53 -12.39
CA LYS A 250 -22.24 13.34 -13.19
C LYS A 250 -23.23 12.47 -12.40
N PRO A 251 -24.47 12.92 -12.17
CA PRO A 251 -25.45 12.19 -11.36
C PRO A 251 -25.93 10.88 -12.01
N ASP A 252 -25.80 10.75 -13.32
CA ASP A 252 -26.15 9.52 -14.07
C ASP A 252 -25.06 8.44 -14.02
N TYR A 253 -23.99 8.67 -13.25
CA TYR A 253 -22.87 7.76 -13.06
C TYR A 253 -22.72 7.43 -11.58
N ASN A 254 -22.57 6.15 -11.27
CA ASN A 254 -22.29 5.68 -9.92
C ASN A 254 -20.81 5.35 -9.77
N LEU A 255 -20.31 5.55 -8.56
CA LEU A 255 -19.07 4.98 -8.09
C LEU A 255 -19.14 3.46 -8.16
N THR A 256 -18.18 2.84 -8.82
CA THR A 256 -18.10 1.41 -9.04
C THR A 256 -16.73 0.89 -8.63
N ALA A 257 -16.73 -0.31 -8.07
CA ALA A 257 -15.54 -1.12 -7.89
C ALA A 257 -15.24 -1.90 -9.17
N ASP A 258 -13.97 -2.03 -9.52
CA ASP A 258 -13.51 -3.00 -10.50
C ASP A 258 -13.07 -4.29 -9.80
N LYS A 259 -13.53 -5.45 -10.29
CA LYS A 259 -13.27 -6.74 -9.64
C LYS A 259 -11.88 -7.29 -9.90
N ASP A 260 -11.21 -6.84 -10.96
CA ASP A 260 -9.97 -7.45 -11.47
C ASP A 260 -8.74 -6.60 -11.12
N THR A 261 -8.90 -5.28 -10.97
CA THR A 261 -7.79 -4.30 -10.85
C THR A 261 -7.78 -3.52 -9.53
N ASP A 262 -8.73 -3.80 -8.62
CA ASP A 262 -8.97 -3.03 -7.40
C ASP A 262 -9.25 -1.53 -7.61
N ALA A 263 -9.43 -1.09 -8.86
CA ALA A 263 -9.71 0.29 -9.16
C ALA A 263 -11.12 0.71 -8.68
N VAL A 264 -11.25 2.00 -8.37
CA VAL A 264 -12.52 2.65 -8.06
C VAL A 264 -12.74 3.77 -9.06
N MET A 265 -13.88 3.75 -9.74
CA MET A 265 -14.13 4.60 -10.90
C MET A 265 -15.61 4.99 -10.99
N LEU A 266 -15.96 5.86 -11.93
CA LEU A 266 -17.34 6.20 -12.26
C LEU A 266 -17.79 5.41 -13.49
N ALA A 267 -18.90 4.68 -13.35
CA ALA A 267 -19.55 3.99 -14.46
C ALA A 267 -21.02 4.39 -14.57
N ARG A 268 -21.59 4.25 -15.77
CA ARG A 268 -22.99 4.58 -16.00
C ARG A 268 -23.88 3.84 -15.00
N ALA A 269 -24.85 4.55 -14.42
CA ALA A 269 -25.70 4.01 -13.39
C ALA A 269 -26.48 2.77 -13.87
N ASP A 270 -26.32 1.67 -13.14
CA ASP A 270 -27.01 0.41 -13.34
C ASP A 270 -27.51 -0.08 -11.96
N SER A 271 -28.83 -0.22 -11.81
CA SER A 271 -29.45 -0.64 -10.56
C SER A 271 -29.20 -2.11 -10.21
N GLN A 272 -28.90 -2.95 -11.21
CA GLN A 272 -28.63 -4.38 -11.03
C GLN A 272 -27.16 -4.66 -10.71
N ASN A 273 -26.26 -3.73 -11.04
CA ASN A 273 -24.84 -3.92 -10.82
C ASN A 273 -24.47 -3.83 -9.33
N GLU A 274 -24.13 -4.97 -8.72
CA GLU A 274 -23.71 -5.07 -7.32
C GLU A 274 -22.37 -4.35 -7.04
N TYR A 275 -21.51 -4.14 -8.05
CA TYR A 275 -20.27 -3.38 -7.89
C TYR A 275 -20.50 -1.87 -7.76
N GLN A 276 -21.70 -1.38 -8.07
CA GLN A 276 -22.13 0.01 -7.85
C GLN A 276 -22.82 0.21 -6.49
N LYS A 277 -22.91 -0.84 -5.67
CA LYS A 277 -23.59 -0.85 -4.37
C LYS A 277 -22.54 -0.84 -3.26
N TRP A 278 -22.72 0.06 -2.31
CA TRP A 278 -21.79 0.30 -1.21
C TRP A 278 -22.50 0.20 0.14
N ILE A 279 -21.73 -0.13 1.17
CA ILE A 279 -22.15 -0.16 2.55
C ILE A 279 -21.33 0.91 3.27
N LYS A 280 -22.01 1.80 3.99
CA LYS A 280 -21.37 2.78 4.87
C LYS A 280 -21.21 2.15 6.24
N ASP A 281 -19.99 1.75 6.59
CA ASP A 281 -19.67 1.14 7.89
C ASP A 281 -19.15 2.19 8.86
N ASP A 282 -19.94 2.54 9.87
CA ASP A 282 -19.67 3.62 10.83
C ASP A 282 -19.27 3.12 12.23
N ARG A 283 -18.95 1.83 12.38
CA ARG A 283 -18.62 1.23 13.69
C ARG A 283 -17.47 1.95 14.40
N TYR A 284 -16.47 2.39 13.64
CA TYR A 284 -15.33 3.15 14.17
C TYR A 284 -15.65 4.62 14.47
N GLY A 285 -16.74 5.16 13.91
CA GLY A 285 -17.08 6.58 13.99
C GLY A 285 -17.39 7.08 15.40
N ARG A 286 -17.69 6.18 16.35
CA ARG A 286 -17.86 6.53 17.77
C ARG A 286 -16.54 6.92 18.45
N HIS A 287 -15.44 6.30 18.06
CA HIS A 287 -14.13 6.46 18.71
C HIS A 287 -13.14 7.28 17.89
N VAL A 288 -13.33 7.29 16.58
CA VAL A 288 -12.43 7.93 15.64
C VAL A 288 -13.17 9.14 15.07
N LYS A 289 -12.77 10.35 15.47
CA LYS A 289 -13.30 11.67 15.04
C LYS A 289 -12.27 12.43 14.20
N ASP A 290 -12.66 13.41 13.38
CA ASP A 290 -11.69 14.27 12.67
C ASP A 290 -11.43 15.53 13.50
N GLN A 291 -10.59 16.41 12.95
CA GLN A 291 -10.26 17.71 13.54
C GLN A 291 -11.51 18.59 13.74
N ASP A 292 -12.56 18.39 12.94
CA ASP A 292 -13.83 19.12 13.03
C ASP A 292 -14.87 18.38 13.91
N GLY A 293 -14.53 17.20 14.44
CA GLY A 293 -15.38 16.39 15.32
C GLY A 293 -16.40 15.47 14.62
N TYR A 294 -16.39 15.36 13.29
CA TYR A 294 -17.29 14.44 12.56
C TYR A 294 -16.91 12.98 12.78
N ALA A 295 -17.83 12.04 12.55
CA ALA A 295 -17.62 10.59 12.74
C ALA A 295 -17.10 9.91 11.46
N SER A 296 -16.23 8.90 11.63
CA SER A 296 -15.58 8.18 10.53
C SER A 296 -16.43 7.04 10.06
N PHE A 297 -16.30 6.74 8.78
CA PHE A 297 -16.87 5.55 8.20
C PHE A 297 -15.94 4.97 7.13
N ALA A 298 -16.08 3.67 6.89
CA ALA A 298 -15.57 3.03 5.69
C ALA A 298 -16.69 2.93 4.65
N LEU A 299 -16.32 2.97 3.37
CA LEU A 299 -17.23 2.69 2.25
C LEU A 299 -16.86 1.32 1.68
N VAL A 300 -17.61 0.29 2.07
CA VAL A 300 -17.34 -1.10 1.71
C VAL A 300 -18.18 -1.48 0.50
N ASN A 301 -17.55 -1.96 -0.57
CA ASN A 301 -18.28 -2.40 -1.74
C ASN A 301 -19.05 -3.69 -1.43
N LYS A 302 -20.31 -3.76 -1.86
CA LYS A 302 -21.20 -4.91 -1.55
C LYS A 302 -20.75 -6.19 -2.25
N ALA A 303 -20.27 -6.11 -3.49
CA ALA A 303 -19.86 -7.28 -4.27
C ALA A 303 -18.48 -7.80 -3.85
N THR A 304 -17.51 -6.90 -3.64
CA THR A 304 -16.14 -7.30 -3.33
C THR A 304 -15.87 -7.47 -1.84
N GLY A 305 -16.62 -6.79 -0.96
CA GLY A 305 -16.33 -6.73 0.48
C GLY A 305 -15.09 -5.89 0.83
N LYS A 306 -14.45 -5.26 -0.17
CA LYS A 306 -13.32 -4.36 0.03
C LYS A 306 -13.82 -2.93 0.26
N ALA A 307 -13.11 -2.15 1.06
CA ALA A 307 -13.40 -0.74 1.30
C ALA A 307 -12.62 0.16 0.35
N ILE A 308 -13.13 1.37 0.11
CA ILE A 308 -12.35 2.41 -0.55
C ILE A 308 -11.16 2.76 0.35
N LYS A 309 -9.96 2.53 -0.17
CA LYS A 309 -8.68 2.90 0.41
C LYS A 309 -8.18 4.17 -0.24
N ARG A 310 -7.77 5.13 0.58
CA ARG A 310 -7.15 6.36 0.10
C ARG A 310 -5.75 6.06 -0.48
N GLY A 311 -5.35 6.82 -1.49
CA GLY A 311 -3.94 6.91 -1.88
C GLY A 311 -3.13 7.76 -0.87
N LEU A 312 -1.84 7.94 -1.15
CA LEU A 312 -0.89 8.58 -0.23
C LEU A 312 -1.05 10.11 -0.11
N GLY A 313 -1.81 10.74 -1.00
CA GLY A 313 -2.06 12.17 -0.96
C GLY A 313 -2.71 12.71 -2.23
N THR A 314 -2.73 14.03 -2.36
CA THR A 314 -3.27 14.72 -3.55
C THR A 314 -2.62 14.22 -4.84
N GLY A 315 -3.42 13.96 -5.87
CA GLY A 315 -2.97 13.44 -7.17
C GLY A 315 -2.97 11.91 -7.26
N HIS A 316 -3.04 11.20 -6.13
CA HIS A 316 -3.17 9.73 -6.15
C HIS A 316 -4.62 9.32 -6.36
N ILE A 317 -4.80 8.21 -7.09
CA ILE A 317 -6.11 7.56 -7.24
C ILE A 317 -6.49 6.81 -5.95
N VAL A 318 -7.78 6.60 -5.74
CA VAL A 318 -8.27 5.71 -4.69
C VAL A 318 -8.44 4.30 -5.25
N ARG A 319 -8.26 3.30 -4.41
CA ARG A 319 -8.39 1.89 -4.77
C ARG A 319 -9.25 1.16 -3.75
N GLN A 320 -9.52 -0.10 -4.01
CA GLN A 320 -10.09 -1.00 -3.03
C GLN A 320 -8.98 -1.54 -2.11
N GLY A 321 -9.29 -1.64 -0.83
CA GLY A 321 -8.45 -2.26 0.18
C GLY A 321 -9.27 -3.23 1.02
N VAL A 322 -8.62 -4.26 1.54
CA VAL A 322 -9.25 -5.26 2.39
C VAL A 322 -9.86 -4.59 3.61
N PHE A 323 -11.15 -4.80 3.83
CA PHE A 323 -11.82 -4.28 5.02
C PHE A 323 -11.87 -5.35 6.10
N ASN A 324 -11.19 -5.14 7.22
CA ASN A 324 -11.27 -5.98 8.40
C ASN A 324 -12.00 -5.23 9.53
N PRO A 325 -13.24 -5.62 9.90
CA PRO A 325 -14.00 -4.92 10.95
C PRO A 325 -13.41 -5.07 12.36
N TYR A 326 -12.43 -5.95 12.56
CA TYR A 326 -11.74 -6.15 13.84
C TYR A 326 -10.40 -5.43 13.93
N TYR A 327 -9.89 -4.91 12.80
CA TYR A 327 -8.62 -4.20 12.74
C TYR A 327 -8.80 -2.85 12.05
N LEU A 328 -8.53 -1.78 12.79
CA LEU A 328 -8.67 -0.44 12.26
C LEU A 328 -7.52 -0.10 11.30
N ASP A 329 -7.84 -0.07 10.01
CA ASP A 329 -7.01 0.57 9.00
C ASP A 329 -7.53 1.98 8.73
N GLU A 330 -6.83 2.99 9.27
CA GLU A 330 -7.19 4.40 9.06
C GLU A 330 -7.17 4.83 7.59
N SER A 331 -6.45 4.11 6.71
CA SER A 331 -6.45 4.41 5.27
C SER A 331 -7.75 4.07 4.56
N LEU A 332 -8.65 3.30 5.21
CA LEU A 332 -9.99 2.97 4.72
C LEU A 332 -11.06 3.93 5.26
N LEU A 333 -10.68 4.86 6.15
CA LEU A 333 -11.62 5.74 6.81
C LEU A 333 -11.79 7.07 6.04
N TRP A 334 -13.06 7.43 5.92
CA TRP A 334 -13.52 8.63 5.27
C TRP A 334 -14.42 9.43 6.21
N ARG A 335 -14.63 10.68 5.82
CA ARG A 335 -15.47 11.64 6.50
C ARG A 335 -16.41 12.31 5.54
N GLU A 336 -17.56 12.71 6.03
CA GLU A 336 -18.53 13.44 5.25
C GLU A 336 -18.69 14.83 5.87
N SER A 337 -18.61 15.87 5.05
CA SER A 337 -18.85 17.24 5.53
C SER A 337 -20.26 17.41 6.09
N SER A 338 -20.49 18.42 6.92
CA SER A 338 -21.86 18.82 7.29
C SER A 338 -22.67 19.33 6.09
N GLY A 339 -24.00 19.40 6.28
CA GLY A 339 -24.96 19.95 5.31
C GLY A 339 -25.94 18.93 4.73
N SER A 340 -26.88 19.42 3.93
CA SER A 340 -27.83 18.62 3.16
C SER A 340 -27.44 18.57 1.67
N GLY A 341 -27.87 17.52 0.96
CA GLY A 341 -27.61 17.40 -0.48
C GLY A 341 -26.30 16.67 -0.79
N PHE A 342 -25.52 17.20 -1.75
CA PHE A 342 -24.19 16.67 -2.08
C PHE A 342 -23.16 17.23 -1.11
N ARG A 343 -22.32 16.36 -0.56
CA ARG A 343 -21.34 16.64 0.50
C ARG A 343 -19.94 16.28 0.05
N GLU A 344 -18.94 16.80 0.73
CA GLU A 344 -17.56 16.40 0.49
C GLU A 344 -17.29 15.09 1.22
N ILE A 345 -16.63 14.15 0.54
CA ILE A 345 -16.04 12.97 1.19
C ILE A 345 -14.55 13.27 1.39
N ARG A 346 -14.10 13.31 2.63
CA ARG A 346 -12.76 13.79 3.03
C ARG A 346 -11.94 12.67 3.62
N VAL A 347 -10.63 12.78 3.48
CA VAL A 347 -9.68 11.88 4.14
C VAL A 347 -9.75 12.06 5.66
N HIS A 348 -9.82 10.96 6.42
CA HIS A 348 -10.07 10.96 7.86
C HIS A 348 -9.18 11.90 8.70
N ASN A 349 -7.87 11.93 8.40
CA ASN A 349 -6.85 12.63 9.18
C ASN A 349 -6.37 13.95 8.53
N ASP A 350 -6.83 14.26 7.32
CA ASP A 350 -6.48 15.46 6.56
C ASP A 350 -7.73 15.94 5.81
N VAL A 351 -8.50 16.81 6.47
CA VAL A 351 -9.76 17.33 5.95
C VAL A 351 -9.58 18.26 4.75
N SER A 352 -8.33 18.62 4.39
CA SER A 352 -8.03 19.44 3.21
C SER A 352 -7.99 18.62 1.91
N VAL A 353 -7.90 17.29 2.03
CA VAL A 353 -7.84 16.35 0.90
C VAL A 353 -9.16 15.62 0.75
N LEU A 354 -9.74 15.72 -0.46
CA LEU A 354 -11.08 15.28 -0.79
C LEU A 354 -11.08 14.16 -1.83
N LEU A 355 -12.09 13.29 -1.76
CA LEU A 355 -12.45 12.38 -2.85
C LEU A 355 -12.88 13.19 -4.07
N HIS A 356 -12.32 12.86 -5.22
CA HIS A 356 -12.43 13.64 -6.44
C HIS A 356 -12.64 12.74 -7.65
N ALA A 357 -13.65 13.05 -8.47
CA ALA A 357 -13.88 12.36 -9.73
C ALA A 357 -13.08 13.03 -10.87
N HIS A 358 -12.08 12.33 -11.41
CA HIS A 358 -11.22 12.88 -12.45
C HIS A 358 -12.05 13.22 -13.70
N HIS A 359 -11.88 14.46 -14.19
CA HIS A 359 -12.55 14.98 -15.39
C HIS A 359 -14.10 14.94 -15.38
N ALA A 360 -14.75 14.76 -14.22
CA ALA A 360 -16.21 14.71 -14.16
C ALA A 360 -16.90 16.05 -14.47
N ASP A 361 -16.17 17.15 -14.39
CA ASP A 361 -16.59 18.50 -14.82
C ASP A 361 -16.21 18.82 -16.28
N SER A 362 -15.55 17.90 -16.98
CA SER A 362 -15.21 18.04 -18.39
C SER A 362 -16.36 17.64 -19.31
N THR A 363 -16.41 18.27 -20.49
CA THR A 363 -17.26 17.86 -21.61
C THR A 363 -16.83 16.51 -22.19
N TYR A 364 -15.55 16.14 -22.06
CA TYR A 364 -14.98 14.87 -22.53
C TYR A 364 -14.89 13.83 -21.40
N PHE A 365 -16.02 13.57 -20.76
CA PHE A 365 -16.09 12.57 -19.68
C PHE A 365 -16.19 11.16 -20.27
N ALA A 366 -15.18 10.33 -20.01
CA ALA A 366 -15.20 8.92 -20.39
C ALA A 366 -15.95 8.09 -19.34
N ASN A 367 -16.66 7.06 -19.79
CA ASN A 367 -17.08 5.98 -18.90
C ASN A 367 -15.82 5.37 -18.27
N TRP A 368 -15.92 4.93 -17.00
CA TRP A 368 -14.79 4.39 -16.22
C TRP A 368 -13.75 5.44 -15.80
N ALA A 369 -14.16 6.72 -15.67
CA ALA A 369 -13.29 7.77 -15.15
C ALA A 369 -12.81 7.44 -13.73
N LEU A 370 -11.51 7.55 -13.49
CA LEU A 370 -10.90 7.24 -12.20
C LEU A 370 -11.35 8.21 -11.11
N VAL A 371 -11.32 7.74 -9.88
CA VAL A 371 -11.54 8.55 -8.69
C VAL A 371 -10.24 8.63 -7.91
N GLY A 372 -9.94 9.81 -7.36
CA GLY A 372 -8.70 10.08 -6.67
C GLY A 372 -8.84 11.12 -5.57
N LEU A 373 -7.69 11.64 -5.17
CA LEU A 373 -7.56 12.60 -4.08
C LEU A 373 -7.15 13.96 -4.63
N SER A 374 -7.82 15.02 -4.20
CA SER A 374 -7.45 16.38 -4.58
C SER A 374 -7.73 17.38 -3.46
N LYS A 375 -7.00 18.50 -3.46
CA LYS A 375 -7.32 19.64 -2.58
C LYS A 375 -8.66 20.25 -2.99
N ARG A 376 -9.36 20.85 -2.03
CA ARG A 376 -10.64 21.54 -2.29
C ARG A 376 -10.50 22.54 -3.45
N ASN A 377 -11.30 22.37 -4.49
CA ASN A 377 -11.39 23.25 -5.66
C ASN A 377 -12.76 23.95 -5.79
N GLY A 378 -13.75 23.54 -4.98
CA GLY A 378 -15.09 24.11 -4.98
C GLY A 378 -16.00 23.66 -6.13
N THR A 379 -15.56 22.73 -6.99
CA THR A 379 -16.35 22.27 -8.14
C THR A 379 -17.21 21.05 -7.81
N GLY A 380 -18.18 20.76 -8.69
CA GLY A 380 -19.09 19.63 -8.51
C GLY A 380 -18.42 18.26 -8.51
N ASN A 381 -17.18 18.14 -9.02
CA ASN A 381 -16.46 16.87 -9.10
C ASN A 381 -15.90 16.37 -7.75
N GLN A 382 -16.02 17.19 -6.69
CA GLN A 382 -15.66 16.86 -5.30
C GLN A 382 -16.89 16.76 -4.38
N ARG A 383 -18.09 16.88 -4.95
CA ARG A 383 -19.36 16.88 -4.22
C ARG A 383 -20.09 15.58 -4.53
N TRP A 384 -20.37 14.81 -3.49
CA TRP A 384 -20.86 13.44 -3.58
C TRP A 384 -22.19 13.28 -2.86
N LYS A 385 -23.07 12.47 -3.42
CA LYS A 385 -24.27 12.01 -2.75
C LYS A 385 -24.05 10.57 -2.34
N VAL A 386 -24.03 10.29 -1.05
CA VAL A 386 -24.13 8.91 -0.52
C VAL A 386 -25.61 8.65 -0.30
N HIS A 387 -26.27 8.11 -1.32
CA HIS A 387 -27.72 7.93 -1.36
C HIS A 387 -28.08 6.50 -1.03
N GLU A 388 -28.84 6.32 0.04
CA GLU A 388 -29.38 5.03 0.40
C GLU A 388 -30.40 4.54 -0.63
N ILE A 389 -30.33 3.25 -0.95
CA ILE A 389 -31.27 2.55 -1.82
C ILE A 389 -31.92 1.42 -1.02
N ASN A 390 -33.21 1.21 -1.30
CA ASN A 390 -34.02 0.16 -0.69
C ASN A 390 -33.78 -1.19 -1.36
#